data_AF-R7UIR2-F1
#
_entry.id   AF-R7UIR2-F1
#
_cell.length_a   1.000
_cell.length_b   1.000
_cell.length_c   1.000
_cell.angle_alpha   90.00
_cell.angle_beta   90.00
_cell.angle_gamma   90.00
#
_symmetry.space_group_name_H-M   'P 1'
#
loop_
_entity.id
_entity.type
_entity.pdbx_description
1 polymer ?
#
loop_
_entity_poly.entity_id
_entity_poly.type
_entity_poly.pdbx_seq_one_letter_code
_entity_poly.pdbx_strand_id
1 'polypeptide(L)'
;MQRTLTKIQGWADRNGFKFSQAKTVCVHFCQQRKPHDDPILTLKGSVIPVVDSAKFLGLTFDRKLNFKEHIENTRKNCANSMNFLKVLSHSNWGAD
;
A
#
# COMPACT_ATOMS: atom_id res chain seq x y z
N MET A 1 -5.71 9.51 17.54
CA MET A 1 -5.70 8.35 16.61
C MET A 1 -6.24 7.09 17.27
N GLN A 2 -5.72 6.64 18.43
CA GLN A 2 -6.18 5.40 19.08
C GLN A 2 -7.69 5.36 19.39
N ARG A 3 -8.28 6.42 19.94
CA ARG A 3 -9.73 6.48 20.25
C ARG A 3 -10.61 6.20 19.01
N THR A 4 -10.22 6.71 17.85
CA THR A 4 -10.95 6.50 16.60
C THR A 4 -10.86 5.05 16.16
N LEU A 5 -9.66 4.45 16.26
CA LEU A 5 -9.45 3.04 15.95
C LEU A 5 -10.30 2.14 16.85
N THR A 6 -10.39 2.44 18.15
CA THR A 6 -11.27 1.72 19.09
C THR A 6 -12.75 1.85 18.71
N LYS A 7 -13.20 3.03 18.28
CA LYS A 7 -14.59 3.21 17.80
C LYS A 7 -14.87 2.40 16.54
N ILE A 8 -13.93 2.39 15.59
CA ILE A 8 -14.04 1.60 14.35
C ILE A 8 -14.05 0.10 14.68
N GLN A 9 -13.21 -0.35 15.61
CA GLN A 9 -13.22 -1.73 16.09
C GLN A 9 -14.58 -2.11 16.68
N GLY A 10 -15.11 -1.30 17.60
CA GLY A 10 -16.44 -1.55 18.19
C GLY A 10 -17.59 -1.43 17.19
N TRP A 11 -17.45 -0.64 16.12
CA TRP A 11 -18.42 -0.64 15.02
C TRP A 11 -18.31 -1.94 14.20
N ALA A 12 -17.11 -2.38 13.85
CA ALA A 12 -16.92 -3.61 13.09
C ALA A 12 -17.46 -4.83 13.83
N ASP A 13 -17.15 -4.94 15.13
CA ASP A 13 -17.62 -6.05 15.97
C ASP A 13 -19.16 -6.09 16.06
N ARG A 14 -19.81 -4.92 16.18
CA ARG A 14 -21.29 -4.82 16.18
C ARG A 14 -21.93 -5.20 14.85
N ASN A 15 -21.23 -5.01 13.73
CA ASN A 15 -21.73 -5.27 12.38
C ASN A 15 -21.25 -6.62 11.82
N GLY A 16 -20.61 -7.46 12.64
CA GLY A 16 -20.11 -8.78 12.22
C GLY A 16 -18.85 -8.75 11.35
N PHE A 17 -18.18 -7.61 11.22
CA PHE A 17 -16.91 -7.50 10.50
C PHE A 17 -15.72 -7.83 11.40
N LYS A 18 -14.67 -8.43 10.83
CA LYS A 18 -13.43 -8.77 11.56
C LYS A 18 -12.21 -8.18 10.85
N PHE A 19 -11.44 -7.38 11.58
CA PHE A 19 -10.11 -6.98 11.14
C PHE A 19 -9.09 -8.10 11.34
N SER A 20 -8.24 -8.32 10.34
CA SER A 20 -7.09 -9.22 10.40
C SER A 20 -5.85 -8.46 10.86
N GLN A 21 -5.35 -8.77 12.05
CA GLN A 21 -4.16 -8.14 12.61
C GLN A 21 -2.93 -8.31 11.70
N ALA A 22 -2.78 -9.48 11.08
CA ALA A 22 -1.65 -9.77 10.18
C ALA A 22 -1.68 -8.96 8.88
N LYS A 23 -2.85 -8.49 8.44
CA LYS A 23 -3.01 -7.68 7.22
C LYS A 23 -3.10 -6.18 7.50
N THR A 24 -3.26 -5.78 8.76
CA THR A 24 -3.42 -4.38 9.14
C THR A 24 -2.04 -3.77 9.39
N VAL A 25 -1.75 -2.69 8.67
CA VAL A 25 -0.53 -1.88 8.80
C VAL A 25 -0.91 -0.41 8.94
N CYS A 26 -0.02 0.41 9.48
CA CYS A 26 -0.20 1.85 9.58
C CYS A 26 0.79 2.57 8.65
N VAL A 27 0.28 3.45 7.79
CA VAL A 27 1.12 4.44 7.10
C VAL A 27 0.84 5.79 7.75
N HIS A 28 1.85 6.39 8.37
CA HIS A 28 1.70 7.65 9.10
C HIS A 28 2.02 8.84 8.20
N PHE A 29 0.97 9.51 7.69
CA PHE A 29 1.14 10.74 6.91
C PHE A 29 1.31 11.94 7.85
N CYS A 30 2.42 12.66 7.71
CA CYS A 30 2.71 13.84 8.50
C CYS A 30 3.44 14.90 7.66
N GLN A 31 3.08 16.18 7.85
CA GLN A 31 3.74 17.32 7.19
C GLN A 31 4.88 17.91 8.03
N GLN A 32 5.08 17.41 9.25
CA GLN A 32 6.15 17.90 10.12
C GLN A 32 7.51 17.57 9.51
N ARG A 33 8.37 18.58 9.44
CA ARG A 33 9.75 18.43 8.93
C ARG A 33 10.73 18.00 10.02
N LYS A 34 10.35 18.13 11.29
CA LYS A 34 11.17 17.71 12.43
C LYS A 34 11.02 16.20 12.65
N PRO A 35 12.09 15.50 13.03
CA PRO A 35 11.97 14.12 13.50
C PRO A 35 10.94 14.04 14.61
N HIS A 36 10.00 13.11 14.47
CA HIS A 36 9.04 12.75 15.50
C HIS A 36 8.89 11.24 15.50
N ASP A 37 8.50 10.69 16.65
CA ASP A 37 8.29 9.26 16.76
C ASP A 37 7.07 8.81 15.94
N ASP A 38 7.10 7.55 15.53
CA ASP A 38 5.97 6.90 14.89
C ASP A 38 4.86 6.62 15.93
N PRO A 39 3.59 6.69 15.53
CA PRO A 39 2.47 6.48 16.45
C PRO A 39 2.38 5.02 16.87
N ILE A 40 2.25 4.79 18.17
CA ILE A 40 1.99 3.46 18.72
C ILE A 40 0.47 3.24 18.72
N LEU A 41 0.00 2.41 17.78
CA LEU A 41 -1.41 2.03 17.65
C LEU A 41 -1.60 0.55 17.94
N THR A 42 -2.69 0.21 18.61
CA THR A 42 -3.03 -1.18 18.93
C THR A 42 -4.40 -1.58 18.38
N LEU A 43 -4.48 -2.81 17.87
CA LEU A 43 -5.71 -3.44 17.40
C LEU A 43 -5.89 -4.78 18.10
N LYS A 44 -6.98 -4.92 18.87
CA LYS A 44 -7.24 -6.11 19.70
C LYS A 44 -6.04 -6.50 20.59
N GLY A 45 -5.35 -5.51 21.15
CA GLY A 45 -4.20 -5.71 22.04
C GLY A 45 -2.85 -5.91 21.34
N SER A 46 -2.81 -6.11 20.02
CA SER A 46 -1.56 -6.22 19.25
C SER A 46 -1.17 -4.88 18.64
N VAL A 47 0.12 -4.54 18.66
CA VAL A 47 0.65 -3.33 18.02
C VAL A 47 0.53 -3.45 16.50
N ILE A 48 0.01 -2.42 15.85
CA ILE A 48 -0.02 -2.32 14.40
C ILE A 48 1.37 -1.87 13.93
N PRO A 49 2.04 -2.60 13.04
CA PRO A 49 3.32 -2.16 12.49
C PRO A 49 3.14 -0.91 11.63
N VAL A 50 4.01 0.07 11.86
CA VAL A 50 4.11 1.26 11.00
C VAL A 50 5.03 0.93 9.83
N VAL A 51 4.59 1.21 8.61
CA VAL A 51 5.32 0.96 7.37
C VAL A 51 5.44 2.23 6.55
N ASP A 52 6.47 2.31 5.71
CA ASP A 52 6.72 3.48 4.86
C ASP A 52 5.79 3.54 3.65
N SER A 53 5.30 2.40 3.17
CA SER A 53 4.35 2.34 2.07
C SER A 53 3.38 1.17 2.19
N ALA A 54 2.18 1.35 1.65
CA ALA A 54 1.17 0.30 1.56
C ALA A 54 0.32 0.45 0.30
N LYS A 55 -0.11 -0.68 -0.26
CA LYS A 55 -1.07 -0.70 -1.38
C LYS A 55 -2.50 -0.68 -0.85
N PHE A 56 -3.30 0.27 -1.31
CA PHE A 56 -4.72 0.38 -1.01
C PHE A 56 -5.50 0.72 -2.28
N LEU A 57 -6.51 -0.11 -2.60
CA LEU A 57 -7.35 0.02 -3.81
C LEU A 57 -6.55 0.17 -5.13
N GLY A 58 -5.41 -0.51 -5.24
CA GLY A 58 -4.56 -0.49 -6.44
C GLY A 58 -3.50 0.63 -6.46
N LEU A 59 -3.62 1.63 -5.58
CA LEU A 59 -2.62 2.70 -5.42
C LEU A 59 -1.62 2.34 -4.34
N THR A 60 -0.36 2.72 -4.52
CA THR A 60 0.67 2.58 -3.49
C THR A 60 0.88 3.94 -2.83
N PHE A 61 0.51 4.04 -1.56
CA PHE A 61 0.68 5.25 -0.77
C PHE A 61 2.00 5.15 -0.01
N ASP A 62 2.88 6.12 -0.20
CA ASP A 62 4.10 6.29 0.56
C ASP A 62 3.90 7.32 1.68
N ARG A 63 4.69 7.21 2.76
CA ARG A 63 4.65 8.09 3.93
C ARG A 63 4.66 9.58 3.59
N LYS A 64 5.34 9.97 2.51
CA LYS A 64 5.47 11.36 2.04
C LYS A 64 4.39 11.77 1.03
N LEU A 65 3.49 10.86 0.65
CA LEU A 65 2.46 11.05 -0.37
C LEU A 65 3.01 11.59 -1.70
N ASN A 66 4.24 11.24 -2.06
CA ASN A 66 4.84 11.63 -3.34
C ASN A 66 4.57 10.62 -4.46
N PHE A 67 3.99 9.46 -4.14
CA PHE A 67 3.63 8.39 -5.07
C PHE A 67 4.79 7.87 -5.92
N LYS A 68 6.05 8.11 -5.51
CA LYS A 68 7.23 7.72 -6.29
C LYS A 68 7.27 6.22 -6.53
N GLU A 69 7.07 5.43 -5.49
CA GLU A 69 7.03 3.96 -5.61
C GLU A 69 5.91 3.50 -6.55
N HIS A 70 4.73 4.14 -6.47
CA HIS A 70 3.62 3.83 -7.36
C HIS A 70 3.96 4.11 -8.83
N ILE A 71 4.52 5.29 -9.11
CA ILE A 71 4.90 5.72 -10.46
C ILE A 71 5.98 4.81 -11.03
N GLU A 72 7.01 4.47 -10.25
CA GLU A 72 8.07 3.56 -10.71
C GLU A 72 7.53 2.15 -11.00
N ASN A 73 6.64 1.64 -10.14
CA ASN A 73 5.99 0.35 -10.38
C ASN A 73 5.13 0.38 -11.67
N THR A 74 4.37 1.45 -11.89
CA THR A 74 3.56 1.64 -13.10
C THR A 74 4.46 1.73 -14.34
N ARG A 75 5.53 2.53 -14.29
CA ARG A 75 6.51 2.65 -15.37
C ARG A 75 7.12 1.29 -15.71
N LYS A 76 7.55 0.53 -14.70
CA LYS A 76 8.13 -0.82 -14.87
C LYS A 76 7.12 -1.77 -15.51
N ASN A 77 5.86 -1.75 -15.08
CA ASN A 77 4.81 -2.58 -15.67
C ASN A 77 4.59 -2.25 -17.14
N CYS A 78 4.49 -0.96 -17.49
CA CYS A 78 4.35 -0.53 -18.88
C CYS A 78 5.57 -0.92 -19.73
N ALA A 79 6.79 -0.77 -19.20
CA ALA A 79 8.01 -1.15 -19.89
C ALA A 79 8.06 -2.67 -20.16
N ASN A 80 7.65 -3.50 -19.19
CA ASN A 80 7.58 -4.94 -19.36
C ASN A 80 6.57 -5.33 -20.44
N SER A 81 5.37 -4.75 -20.42
CA SER A 81 4.36 -4.98 -21.45
C SER A 81 4.84 -4.54 -22.84
N MET A 82 5.52 -3.40 -22.92
CA MET A 82 6.11 -2.90 -24.17
C MET A 82 7.21 -3.84 -24.68
N ASN A 83 8.09 -4.33 -23.81
CA ASN A 83 9.14 -5.26 -24.19
C ASN A 83 8.57 -6.58 -24.72
N PHE A 84 7.50 -7.09 -24.10
CA PHE A 84 6.79 -8.25 -24.60
C PHE A 84 6.23 -8.01 -26.02
N LEU A 85 5.56 -6.88 -26.24
CA LEU A 85 5.03 -6.51 -27.56
C LEU A 85 6.14 -6.36 -28.62
N LYS A 86 7.28 -5.78 -28.25
CA LYS A 86 8.45 -5.66 -29.16
C LYS A 86 8.99 -7.03 -29.60
N VAL A 87 9.04 -8.00 -28.69
CA VAL A 87 9.46 -9.37 -29.02
C VAL A 87 8.49 -10.01 -30.01
N LEU A 88 7.18 -9.83 -29.81
CA LEU A 88 6.15 -10.32 -30.73
C LEU A 88 6.18 -9.61 -32.09
N SER A 89 6.48 -8.32 -32.14
CA SER A 89 6.53 -7.57 -33.41
C SER A 89 7.76 -7.87 -34.25
N HIS A 90 8.86 -8.32 -33.63
CA HIS A 90 10.10 -8.68 -34.32
C HIS A 90 10.28 -10.19 -34.50
N SER A 91 9.32 -11.02 -34.06
CA SER A 91 9.30 -12.42 -34.46
C SER A 91 8.83 -12.48 -35.92
N ASN A 92 9.80 -12.47 -36.85
CA ASN A 92 9.54 -12.90 -38.21
C ASN A 92 9.22 -14.39 -38.14
N TRP A 93 7.93 -14.72 -38.02
CA TRP A 93 7.42 -16.04 -38.30
C TRP A 93 7.55 -16.24 -39.81
N GLY A 94 8.78 -16.47 -40.27
CA GLY A 94 9.08 -16.95 -41.60
C GLY A 94 8.52 -18.36 -41.70
N ALA A 95 7.28 -18.45 -42.15
CA ALA A 95 6.81 -19.60 -42.89
C ALA A 95 7.33 -19.43 -44.32
N ASP A 96 8.02 -20.47 -44.79
CA ASP A 96 8.24 -20.82 -46.19
C ASP A 96 7.02 -20.51 -47.09
#